data_AF-A0A382CAF2-F1
#
_entry.id   AF-A0A382CAF2-F1
#
_cell.length_a   1.000
_cell.length_b   1.000
_cell.length_c   1.000
_cell.angle_alpha   90.00
_cell.angle_beta   90.00
_cell.angle_gamma   90.00
#
_symmetry.space_group_name_H-M   'P 1'
#
loop_
_entity.id
_entity.type
_entity.pdbx_description
1 polymer ?
#
loop_
_entity_poly.entity_id
_entity_poly.type
_entity_poly.pdbx_seq_one_letter_code
_entity_poly.pdbx_strand_id
1 'polypeptide(L)' 'MKNNQPYGILFESVKIGPVTTNNRFYQVPHCCGMGHLRPRAHAAMRSIKAQ' A
#
# COMPACT_ATOMS: atom_id res chain seq x y z
N MET A 1 -23.24 12.35 -13.20
CA MET A 1 -22.34 11.51 -14.01
C MET A 1 -21.49 10.67 -13.05
N LYS A 2 -21.96 9.48 -12.67
CA LYS A 2 -21.08 8.50 -12.00
C LYS A 2 -20.20 7.95 -13.11
N ASN A 3 -18.93 8.37 -13.15
CA ASN A 3 -17.96 7.74 -14.02
C ASN A 3 -17.99 6.25 -13.68
N ASN A 4 -18.47 5.44 -14.62
CA ASN A 4 -18.52 3.98 -14.51
C ASN A 4 -17.10 3.41 -14.66
N GLN A 5 -16.14 3.95 -13.91
CA GLN A 5 -14.78 3.43 -13.82
C GLN A 5 -14.82 2.30 -12.80
N PRO A 6 -14.76 1.03 -13.24
CA PRO A 6 -14.89 -0.12 -12.34
C PRO A 6 -13.83 -0.13 -11.23
N TYR A 7 -12.72 0.57 -11.44
CA TYR A 7 -11.59 0.66 -10.52
C TYR A 7 -11.62 1.89 -9.60
N GLY A 8 -12.62 2.77 -9.70
CA GLY A 8 -12.72 3.97 -8.86
C GLY A 8 -12.70 3.64 -7.37
N ILE A 9 -13.31 2.51 -6.99
CA ILE A 9 -13.34 1.98 -5.62
C ILE A 9 -11.93 1.74 -5.04
N LEU A 10 -10.92 1.44 -5.85
CA LEU A 10 -9.55 1.13 -5.39
C LEU A 10 -8.85 2.34 -4.78
N PHE A 11 -9.29 3.56 -5.10
CA PHE A 11 -8.69 4.81 -4.64
C PHE A 11 -9.51 5.48 -3.52
N GLU A 12 -10.55 4.82 -3.02
CA GLU A 12 -11.29 5.29 -1.86
C GLU A 12 -10.50 5.06 -0.58
N SER A 13 -10.61 6.01 0.37
CA SER A 13 -9.99 5.88 1.68
C SER A 13 -10.71 4.85 2.55
N VAL A 14 -9.93 4.14 3.38
CA VAL A 14 -10.45 3.10 4.28
C VAL A 14 -9.89 3.33 5.69
N LYS A 15 -10.78 3.35 6.69
CA LYS A 15 -10.38 3.45 8.10
C LYS A 15 -10.01 2.06 8.64
N ILE A 16 -8.83 1.95 9.24
CA ILE A 16 -8.29 0.71 9.84
C ILE A 16 -7.91 1.03 11.28
N GLY A 17 -8.86 0.84 12.20
CA GLY A 17 -8.68 1.19 13.61
C GLY A 17 -8.37 2.69 13.79
N PRO A 18 -7.21 3.07 14.37
CA PRO A 18 -6.84 4.47 14.60
C PRO A 18 -6.26 5.19 13.36
N VAL A 19 -5.94 4.47 12.27
CA VAL A 19 -5.34 5.06 11.07
C VAL A 19 -6.26 4.97 9.85
N THR A 20 -6.05 5.84 8.87
CA THR A 20 -6.80 5.84 7.60
C THR A 20 -5.82 5.64 6.45
N THR A 21 -6.08 4.66 5.58
CA THR A 21 -5.33 4.50 4.31
C THR A 21 -5.97 5.33 3.21
N ASN A 22 -5.15 5.86 2.30
CA ASN A 22 -5.58 6.70 1.18
C ASN A 22 -6.16 5.89 0.02
N ASN A 23 -5.82 4.61 -0.08
CA ASN A 23 -6.28 3.71 -1.13
C ASN A 23 -6.33 2.26 -0.64
N ARG A 24 -6.83 1.36 -1.49
CA ARG A 24 -6.99 -0.07 -1.21
C ARG A 24 -5.76 -0.90 -1.61
N PHE A 25 -4.61 -0.29 -1.92
CA PHE A 25 -3.37 -1.00 -2.23
C PHE A 25 -2.54 -1.23 -0.96
N TYR A 26 -2.41 -2.49 -0.55
CA TYR A 26 -1.70 -2.86 0.67
C TYR A 26 -0.62 -3.92 0.40
N GLN A 27 0.63 -3.58 0.71
CA GLN A 27 1.73 -4.54 0.63
C GLN A 27 1.81 -5.35 1.94
N VAL A 28 1.30 -6.58 1.92
CA VAL A 28 1.39 -7.51 3.06
C VAL A 28 2.83 -7.87 3.43
N PRO A 29 3.11 -8.24 4.69
CA PRO A 29 4.41 -8.77 5.08
C PRO A 29 4.80 -9.98 4.23
N HIS A 30 5.94 -9.88 3.55
CA HIS A 30 6.54 -10.96 2.77
C HIS A 30 8.07 -10.84 2.84
N CYS A 31 8.80 -11.92 2.63
CA CYS A 31 10.26 -11.90 2.59
C CYS A 31 10.76 -11.19 1.31
N CYS A 32 11.89 -10.49 1.40
CA CYS A 32 12.55 -9.92 0.21
C CYS A 32 14.08 -10.01 0.30
N GLY A 33 14.60 -11.08 0.90
CA GLY A 33 16.04 -11.39 0.97
C GLY A 33 16.90 -10.43 1.81
N MET A 34 16.34 -9.32 2.30
CA MET A 34 17.08 -8.27 2.99
C MET A 34 17.12 -8.40 4.51
N GLY A 35 16.10 -9.04 5.08
CA GLY A 35 16.03 -9.44 6.49
C GLY A 35 16.58 -8.42 7.48
N HIS A 36 17.24 -8.92 8.53
CA HIS A 36 17.87 -8.09 9.56
C HIS A 36 19.10 -7.32 9.07
N LEU A 37 19.79 -7.81 8.03
CA LEU A 37 21.00 -7.19 7.52
C LEU A 37 20.71 -5.80 6.92
N ARG A 38 19.53 -5.61 6.33
CA ARG A 38 19.09 -4.35 5.73
C ARG A 38 17.64 -4.02 6.12
N PRO A 39 17.38 -3.58 7.36
CA PRO A 39 16.02 -3.42 7.89
C PRO A 39 15.20 -2.35 7.16
N ARG A 40 15.88 -1.34 6.56
CA ARG A 40 15.23 -0.27 5.80
C ARG A 40 14.92 -0.62 4.34
N ALA A 41 15.41 -1.76 3.84
CA ALA A 41 15.22 -2.11 2.42
C ALA A 41 13.73 -2.32 2.06
N HIS A 42 12.95 -2.91 2.97
CA HIS A 42 11.50 -3.06 2.78
C HIS A 42 10.76 -1.72 2.69
N ALA A 43 11.17 -0.72 3.47
CA ALA A 43 10.59 0.63 3.40
C ALA A 43 10.86 1.30 2.05
N ALA A 44 12.10 1.22 1.56
CA ALA A 44 12.48 1.75 0.24
C ALA A 44 11.76 1.05 -0.92
N MET A 45 11.54 -0.27 -0.83
CA MET A 45 10.76 -0.97 -1.85
C MET A 45 9.27 -0.64 -1.79
N ARG A 46 8.73 -0.35 -0.60
CA ARG A 46 7.36 0.12 -0.44
C ARG A 46 7.15 1.50 -1.05
N SER A 47 8.09 2.42 -0.89
CA SER A 47 7.97 3.76 -1.49
C SER A 47 7.99 3.74 -3.02
N ILE A 48 8.71 2.81 -3.64
CA ILE A 48 8.72 2.66 -5.11
C ILE A 48 7.38 2.11 -5.62
N LYS A 49 6.78 1.15 -4.91
CA LYS A 49 5.51 0.51 -5.30
C LYS A 49 4.26 1.38 -5.04
N ALA A 50 4.40 2.45 -4.27
CA ALA A 50 3.32 3.36 -3.89
C ALA A 50 3.24 4.61 -4.78
N GLN A 51 4.16 4.76 -5.75
CA GLN A 51 4.13 5.77 -6.80
C GLN A 51 3.18 5.36 -7.94
#